data_AF-A0A369ZSQ9-F1
#
_entry.id   AF-A0A369ZSQ9-F1
#
_cell.length_a   1.000
_cell.length_b   1.000
_cell.length_c   1.000
_cell.angle_alpha   90.00
_cell.angle_beta   90.00
_cell.angle_gamma   90.00
#
_symmetry.space_group_name_H-M   'P 1'
#
loop_
_entity.id
_entity.type
_entity.pdbx_description
1 polymer ?
#
loop_
_entity_poly.entity_id
_entity_poly.type
_entity_poly.pdbx_seq_one_letter_code
_entity_poly.pdbx_strand_id
1 'polypeptide(L)'
;MKLSKTFLFITALCCATPTLAIQNSISSSGEQKMAMENTQNIREIYLAGGCFWGMEAYMERIHGVKDAISGYANGNTEKTSYQMIGVTDHAETVKVTYDANQISLDKLLQYYFKVIDPTSVNKQGNDRGRQYRTGIYYQDGADKAVIEQALAQLQTKYKKPVQIEVQPLKNYIVAEEYHQDYLKKNPNGYCHIDITKADEPVIDEKDYPKPSDAELKVKLTPLQYSVTQNKHTERSFSNEYWDNFQPGIYVDVTTGEPVFSSNDKFESGCGWPSFTKPIAKEVVHYQTDNSFNMQRTEVLSRAGNAHLGHVFDDGPKDKGGLRYCINSASIKFIPLAEMEKAGYGYLIQSIKK
;
A
#
# COMPACT_ATOMS: atom_id res chain seq x y z
N MET A 1 81.19 27.22 14.37
CA MET A 1 81.79 28.48 14.88
C MET A 1 81.33 28.69 16.32
N LYS A 2 82.29 28.61 17.24
CA LYS A 2 82.35 29.08 18.65
C LYS A 2 81.07 29.19 19.50
N LEU A 3 81.06 28.34 20.52
CA LEU A 3 80.59 28.49 21.91
C LEU A 3 80.42 29.94 22.43
N SER A 4 79.43 30.15 23.32
CA SER A 4 79.61 30.71 24.68
C SER A 4 78.25 30.97 25.39
N LYS A 5 77.89 30.18 26.43
CA LYS A 5 77.74 30.58 27.87
C LYS A 5 76.37 31.22 28.24
N THR A 6 75.70 31.02 29.38
CA THR A 6 75.96 30.38 30.69
C THR A 6 74.75 30.67 31.63
N PHE A 7 74.34 29.68 32.45
CA PHE A 7 73.69 29.77 33.80
C PHE A 7 72.25 30.35 33.92
N LEU A 8 71.40 30.07 34.94
CA LEU A 8 71.29 29.12 36.06
C LEU A 8 69.87 29.34 36.67
N PHE A 9 69.28 28.28 37.26
CA PHE A 9 68.16 28.16 38.23
C PHE A 9 67.39 29.41 38.72
N ILE A 10 66.06 29.26 38.90
CA ILE A 10 65.36 29.24 40.21
C ILE A 10 63.82 29.06 40.02
N THR A 11 63.27 28.19 40.85
CA THR A 11 61.86 27.89 41.14
C THR A 11 61.03 29.08 41.64
N ALA A 12 59.74 29.18 41.28
CA ALA A 12 58.68 29.62 42.21
C ALA A 12 57.27 29.37 41.65
N LEU A 13 56.53 28.57 42.42
CA LEU A 13 55.09 28.37 42.40
C LEU A 13 54.41 29.58 43.08
N CYS A 14 53.41 30.21 42.48
CA CYS A 14 52.34 30.88 43.24
C CYS A 14 51.13 31.29 42.39
N CYS A 15 49.97 30.86 42.88
CA CYS A 15 48.64 31.30 42.53
C CYS A 15 48.42 32.79 42.85
N ALA A 16 47.65 33.49 42.02
CA ALA A 16 46.41 34.20 42.39
C ALA A 16 45.98 35.17 41.26
N THR A 17 44.68 35.38 41.20
CA THR A 17 43.83 35.97 40.16
C THR A 17 44.03 37.47 39.91
N PRO A 18 43.45 38.00 38.80
CA PRO A 18 42.27 38.85 39.01
C PRO A 18 41.13 38.69 37.96
N THR A 19 39.92 38.60 38.50
CA THR A 19 38.71 39.40 38.22
C THR A 19 38.15 39.61 36.79
N LEU A 20 36.94 39.04 36.61
CA LEU A 20 35.76 39.43 35.81
C LEU A 20 35.88 39.79 34.32
N ALA A 21 35.27 38.93 33.49
CA ALA A 21 34.25 39.37 32.53
C ALA A 21 33.16 38.29 32.40
N ILE A 22 31.93 38.65 32.74
CA ILE A 22 30.72 37.86 32.49
C ILE A 22 30.42 37.98 30.99
N GLN A 23 30.50 36.88 30.26
CA GLN A 23 29.77 36.70 29.01
C GLN A 23 29.02 35.37 29.09
N ASN A 24 27.70 35.49 29.19
CA ASN A 24 26.77 34.40 28.96
C ASN A 24 26.94 33.90 27.52
N SER A 25 27.55 32.73 27.33
CA SER A 25 27.37 31.96 26.11
C SER A 25 26.44 30.79 26.42
N ILE A 26 25.18 30.99 26.07
CA ILE A 26 24.14 29.98 25.99
C ILE A 26 24.66 28.82 25.12
N SER A 27 24.49 27.61 25.64
CA SER A 27 24.76 26.34 24.99
C SER A 27 24.09 26.23 23.62
N SER A 28 24.88 26.17 22.53
CA SER A 28 24.39 25.72 21.23
C SER A 28 24.67 24.22 21.04
N SER A 29 24.08 23.39 21.91
CA SER A 29 23.98 21.94 21.72
C SER A 29 22.62 21.59 21.12
N GLY A 30 22.23 22.28 20.04
CA GLY A 30 20.86 22.25 19.56
C GLY A 30 20.70 22.76 18.14
N GLU A 31 21.53 22.31 17.21
CA GLU A 31 21.30 22.53 15.76
C GLU A 31 22.01 21.48 14.90
N GLN A 32 21.91 20.22 15.32
CA GLN A 32 21.94 19.08 14.40
C GLN A 32 20.67 18.27 14.60
N LYS A 33 19.53 18.92 14.42
CA LYS A 33 18.30 18.21 14.10
C LYS A 33 18.43 17.83 12.62
N MET A 34 18.60 16.54 12.38
CA MET A 34 18.45 15.91 11.07
C MET A 34 17.20 16.43 10.37
N ALA A 35 17.37 17.37 9.45
CA ALA A 35 16.44 17.53 8.34
C ALA A 35 16.80 16.42 7.35
N MET A 36 16.19 15.26 7.53
CA MET A 36 16.13 14.28 6.47
C MET A 36 15.15 14.87 5.45
N GLU A 37 15.66 15.70 4.53
CA GLU A 37 14.90 16.11 3.36
C GLU A 37 14.50 14.82 2.64
N ASN A 38 13.19 14.54 2.67
CA ASN A 38 12.60 13.42 1.97
C ASN A 38 12.57 13.80 0.48
N THR A 39 13.70 13.63 -0.21
CA THR A 39 13.79 13.88 -1.65
C THR A 39 12.85 12.89 -2.33
N GLN A 40 11.72 13.38 -2.83
CA GLN A 40 10.72 12.57 -3.52
C GLN A 40 11.37 11.84 -4.70
N ASN A 41 11.09 10.55 -4.86
CA ASN A 41 11.61 9.74 -5.96
C ASN A 41 10.54 9.66 -7.05
N ILE A 42 10.34 10.76 -7.76
CA ILE A 42 9.28 10.87 -8.76
C ILE A 42 9.63 10.07 -10.01
N ARG A 43 8.71 9.19 -10.42
CA ARG A 43 8.80 8.35 -11.62
C ARG A 43 7.52 8.43 -12.44
N GLU A 44 7.60 8.00 -13.70
CA GLU A 44 6.48 8.01 -14.64
C GLU A 44 6.29 6.62 -15.27
N ILE A 45 5.03 6.24 -15.49
CA ILE A 45 4.65 5.08 -16.30
C ILE A 45 3.40 5.41 -17.11
N TYR A 46 3.23 4.79 -18.28
CA TYR A 46 2.13 5.08 -19.20
C TYR A 46 1.26 3.84 -19.36
N LEU A 47 0.00 3.94 -18.95
CA LEU A 47 -0.91 2.80 -18.84
C LEU A 47 -2.12 3.00 -19.76
N ALA A 48 -2.25 2.13 -20.77
CA ALA A 48 -3.40 2.08 -21.67
C ALA A 48 -4.33 0.95 -21.24
N GLY A 49 -5.58 1.24 -20.91
CA GLY A 49 -6.48 0.24 -20.32
C GLY A 49 -7.94 0.44 -20.68
N GLY A 50 -8.22 0.89 -21.90
CA GLY A 50 -9.57 1.27 -22.34
C GLY A 50 -9.77 2.78 -22.30
N CYS A 51 -11.02 3.23 -22.14
CA CYS A 51 -11.34 4.65 -22.02
C CYS A 51 -10.56 5.30 -20.86
N PHE A 52 -9.75 6.32 -21.17
CA PHE A 52 -8.87 6.91 -20.16
C PHE A 52 -9.58 7.68 -19.04
N TRP A 53 -10.87 8.04 -19.19
CA TRP A 53 -11.60 8.84 -18.19
C TRP A 53 -11.71 8.10 -16.85
N GLY A 54 -12.06 6.81 -16.92
CA GLY A 54 -12.11 5.96 -15.75
C GLY A 54 -10.72 5.63 -15.22
N MET A 55 -9.75 5.42 -16.11
CA MET A 55 -8.39 5.04 -15.72
C MET A 55 -7.68 6.20 -15.00
N GLU A 56 -7.81 7.42 -15.49
CA GLU A 56 -7.25 8.63 -14.88
C GLU A 56 -7.83 8.80 -13.47
N ALA A 57 -9.15 8.93 -13.35
CA ALA A 57 -9.82 9.10 -12.06
C ALA A 57 -9.56 7.94 -11.08
N TYR A 58 -9.34 6.72 -11.58
CA TYR A 58 -8.93 5.58 -10.76
C TYR A 58 -7.49 5.74 -10.24
N MET A 59 -6.54 6.08 -11.10
CA MET A 59 -5.13 6.20 -10.74
C MET A 59 -4.87 7.34 -9.75
N GLU A 60 -5.56 8.47 -9.90
CA GLU A 60 -5.42 9.62 -8.99
C GLU A 60 -5.81 9.31 -7.53
N ARG A 61 -6.66 8.31 -7.32
CA ARG A 61 -7.09 7.91 -5.97
C ARG A 61 -6.05 7.06 -5.24
N ILE A 62 -5.05 6.54 -5.94
CA ILE A 62 -4.07 5.61 -5.38
C ILE A 62 -3.02 6.38 -4.57
N HIS A 63 -2.84 6.00 -3.32
CA HIS A 63 -1.79 6.58 -2.47
C HIS A 63 -0.40 6.41 -3.11
N GLY A 64 0.35 7.52 -3.21
CA GLY A 64 1.66 7.56 -3.84
C GLY A 64 1.64 8.08 -5.28
N VAL A 65 0.49 8.03 -5.97
CA VAL A 65 0.29 8.76 -7.23
C VAL A 65 0.24 10.26 -6.95
N LYS A 66 0.94 11.04 -7.77
CA LYS A 66 1.05 12.50 -7.66
C LYS A 66 0.27 13.22 -8.74
N ASP A 67 0.16 12.61 -9.91
CA ASP A 67 -0.53 13.17 -11.06
C ASP A 67 -0.93 12.06 -12.04
N ALA A 68 -2.03 12.25 -12.76
CA ALA A 68 -2.48 11.37 -13.84
C ALA A 68 -3.03 12.22 -14.99
N ILE A 69 -2.47 12.04 -16.19
CA ILE A 69 -2.82 12.83 -17.37
C ILE A 69 -3.30 11.92 -18.49
N SER A 70 -4.46 12.22 -19.06
CA SER A 70 -5.01 11.53 -20.23
C SER A 70 -4.32 11.94 -21.53
N GLY A 71 -4.04 10.95 -22.39
CA GLY A 71 -3.38 11.18 -23.68
C GLY A 71 -3.41 9.99 -24.62
N TYR A 72 -2.64 10.12 -25.69
CA TYR A 72 -2.60 9.20 -26.81
C TYR A 72 -1.17 8.72 -27.04
N ALA A 73 -0.93 7.42 -26.91
CA ALA A 73 0.43 6.86 -26.98
C ALA A 73 0.62 5.86 -28.13
N ASN A 74 1.88 5.73 -28.54
CA ASN A 74 2.40 4.68 -29.41
C ASN A 74 1.60 4.49 -30.71
N GLY A 75 1.20 5.58 -31.35
CA GLY A 75 0.64 5.56 -32.69
C GLY A 75 1.67 5.86 -33.77
N ASN A 76 1.20 5.93 -35.02
CA ASN A 76 2.05 6.02 -36.21
C ASN A 76 2.45 7.45 -36.60
N THR A 77 2.01 8.46 -35.84
CA THR A 77 2.23 9.89 -36.15
C THR A 77 2.64 10.66 -34.90
N GLU A 78 3.40 11.75 -35.06
CA GLU A 78 3.81 12.62 -33.94
C GLU A 78 2.68 13.53 -33.41
N LYS A 79 1.54 13.54 -34.08
CA LYS A 79 0.37 14.34 -33.72
C LYS A 79 -0.90 13.53 -33.94
N THR A 80 -1.85 13.69 -33.02
CA THR A 80 -3.20 13.15 -33.14
C THR A 80 -4.19 14.02 -32.36
N SER A 81 -5.46 13.66 -32.41
CA SER A 81 -6.58 14.25 -31.66
C SER A 81 -7.60 13.16 -31.41
N TYR A 82 -8.59 13.40 -30.56
CA TYR A 82 -9.66 12.43 -30.31
C TYR A 82 -10.35 11.96 -31.61
N GLN A 83 -10.52 12.85 -32.59
CA GLN A 83 -11.16 12.53 -33.87
C GLN A 83 -10.26 11.70 -34.80
N MET A 84 -8.93 11.80 -34.64
CA MET A 84 -7.95 11.15 -35.51
C MET A 84 -7.31 9.90 -34.89
N ILE A 85 -7.58 9.62 -33.61
CA ILE A 85 -6.94 8.55 -32.85
C ILE A 85 -7.07 7.17 -33.53
N GLY A 86 -8.26 6.85 -34.05
CA GLY A 86 -8.51 5.58 -34.73
C GLY A 86 -7.76 5.42 -36.05
N VAL A 87 -7.43 6.53 -36.73
CA VAL A 87 -6.66 6.52 -37.99
C VAL A 87 -5.16 6.48 -37.72
N THR A 88 -4.72 7.20 -36.69
CA THR A 88 -3.31 7.32 -36.30
C THR A 88 -2.81 6.15 -35.45
N ASP A 89 -3.70 5.24 -35.05
CA ASP A 89 -3.43 4.02 -34.29
C ASP A 89 -2.84 4.23 -32.87
N HIS A 90 -3.07 5.40 -32.28
CA HIS A 90 -2.69 5.63 -30.89
C HIS A 90 -3.60 4.86 -29.93
N ALA A 91 -3.09 4.51 -28.75
CA ALA A 91 -3.89 4.03 -27.62
C ALA A 91 -4.28 5.18 -26.70
N GLU A 92 -5.51 5.19 -26.21
CA GLU A 92 -5.86 5.98 -25.04
C GLU A 92 -5.04 5.50 -23.85
N THR A 93 -4.27 6.42 -23.26
CA THR A 93 -3.21 6.13 -22.30
C THR A 93 -3.20 7.19 -21.21
N VAL A 94 -3.05 6.76 -19.96
CA VAL A 94 -2.83 7.65 -18.82
C VAL A 94 -1.35 7.66 -18.48
N LYS A 95 -0.74 8.85 -18.49
CA LYS A 95 0.58 9.09 -17.90
C LYS A 95 0.39 9.18 -16.38
N VAL A 96 0.96 8.25 -15.63
CA VAL A 96 0.89 8.22 -14.16
C VAL A 96 2.24 8.65 -13.60
N THR A 97 2.25 9.76 -12.87
CA THR A 97 3.40 10.27 -12.13
C THR A 97 3.26 9.84 -10.67
N TYR A 98 4.26 9.15 -10.12
CA TYR A 98 4.18 8.59 -8.76
C TYR A 98 5.49 8.76 -7.98
N ASP A 99 5.39 8.81 -6.65
CA ASP A 99 6.54 8.79 -5.75
C ASP A 99 6.92 7.35 -5.41
N ALA A 100 8.04 6.89 -5.98
CA ALA A 100 8.55 5.53 -5.81
C ALA A 100 8.98 5.20 -4.37
N ASN A 101 9.10 6.21 -3.50
CA ASN A 101 9.28 6.00 -2.06
C ASN A 101 7.96 5.60 -1.36
N GLN A 102 6.80 5.88 -1.97
CA GLN A 102 5.46 5.61 -1.41
C GLN A 102 4.78 4.42 -2.08
N ILE A 103 4.99 4.23 -3.39
CA ILE A 103 4.42 3.11 -4.14
C ILE A 103 5.43 2.60 -5.17
N SER A 104 5.71 1.29 -5.16
CA SER A 104 6.57 0.68 -6.17
C SER A 104 5.82 0.48 -7.49
N LEU A 105 6.55 0.40 -8.61
CA LEU A 105 5.96 0.10 -9.91
C LEU A 105 5.17 -1.22 -9.89
N ASP A 106 5.70 -2.27 -9.28
CA ASP A 106 5.02 -3.55 -9.10
C ASP A 106 3.64 -3.41 -8.43
N LYS A 107 3.56 -2.65 -7.31
CA LYS A 107 2.27 -2.38 -6.64
C LYS A 107 1.32 -1.54 -7.49
N LEU A 108 1.84 -0.53 -8.20
CA LEU A 108 1.02 0.28 -9.11
C LEU A 108 0.44 -0.57 -10.26
N LEU A 109 1.21 -1.52 -10.81
CA LEU A 109 0.72 -2.46 -11.81
C LEU A 109 -0.33 -3.43 -11.25
N GLN A 110 -0.21 -3.85 -9.99
CA GLN A 110 -1.27 -4.63 -9.35
C GLN A 110 -2.59 -3.85 -9.29
N TYR A 111 -2.57 -2.55 -8.99
CA TYR A 111 -3.75 -1.70 -9.10
C TYR A 111 -4.30 -1.63 -10.53
N TYR A 112 -3.44 -1.44 -11.54
CA TYR A 112 -3.85 -1.45 -12.94
C TYR A 112 -4.58 -2.74 -13.33
N PHE A 113 -4.06 -3.90 -12.92
CA PHE A 113 -4.67 -5.20 -13.23
C PHE A 113 -6.04 -5.44 -12.56
N LYS A 114 -6.41 -4.69 -11.51
CA LYS A 114 -7.72 -4.84 -10.82
C LYS A 114 -8.90 -4.33 -11.64
N VAL A 115 -8.66 -3.44 -12.60
CA VAL A 115 -9.70 -2.67 -13.30
C VAL A 115 -9.79 -2.94 -14.80
N ILE A 116 -8.83 -3.66 -15.38
CA ILE A 116 -8.88 -4.07 -16.79
C ILE A 116 -9.24 -5.56 -16.94
N ASP A 117 -9.73 -5.95 -18.12
CA ASP A 117 -9.70 -7.32 -18.60
C ASP A 117 -8.35 -7.58 -19.30
N PRO A 118 -7.42 -8.32 -18.67
CA PRO A 118 -6.09 -8.53 -19.23
C PRO A 118 -6.06 -9.50 -20.40
N THR A 119 -7.17 -10.19 -20.68
CA THR A 119 -7.28 -11.21 -21.76
C THR A 119 -8.02 -10.69 -22.99
N SER A 120 -8.60 -9.50 -22.89
CA SER A 120 -9.34 -8.87 -23.98
C SER A 120 -8.41 -8.19 -24.98
N VAL A 121 -8.72 -8.34 -26.26
CA VAL A 121 -7.98 -7.73 -27.37
C VAL A 121 -8.77 -6.54 -27.93
N ASN A 122 -8.16 -5.35 -27.94
CA ASN A 122 -8.72 -4.12 -28.52
C ASN A 122 -10.14 -3.78 -28.01
N LYS A 123 -10.41 -4.08 -26.74
CA LYS A 123 -11.70 -3.85 -26.11
C LYS A 123 -11.57 -3.81 -24.60
N GLN A 124 -12.23 -2.86 -23.95
CA GLN A 124 -12.45 -2.82 -22.50
C GLN A 124 -13.89 -2.35 -22.23
N GLY A 125 -14.62 -3.05 -21.36
CA GLY A 125 -16.04 -2.80 -21.16
C GLY A 125 -16.84 -2.87 -22.47
N ASN A 126 -17.51 -1.76 -22.82
CA ASN A 126 -18.26 -1.61 -24.07
C ASN A 126 -17.43 -0.99 -25.21
N ASP A 127 -16.28 -0.43 -24.90
CA ASP A 127 -15.43 0.33 -25.82
C ASP A 127 -14.60 -0.64 -26.67
N ARG A 128 -14.72 -0.53 -28.00
CA ARG A 128 -14.08 -1.42 -28.98
C ARG A 128 -13.26 -0.63 -29.99
N GLY A 129 -12.06 -1.12 -30.28
CA GLY A 129 -11.12 -0.49 -31.21
C GLY A 129 -9.69 -0.57 -30.70
N ARG A 130 -8.73 -0.40 -31.61
CA ARG A 130 -7.29 -0.45 -31.25
C ARG A 130 -6.87 0.67 -30.30
N GLN A 131 -7.60 1.78 -30.27
CA GLN A 131 -7.41 2.84 -29.29
C GLN A 131 -7.70 2.41 -27.85
N TYR A 132 -8.47 1.32 -27.65
CA TYR A 132 -8.80 0.76 -26.34
C TYR A 132 -8.04 -0.53 -26.03
N ARG A 133 -6.92 -0.77 -26.72
CA ARG A 133 -6.02 -1.89 -26.40
C ARG A 133 -5.40 -1.70 -25.02
N THR A 134 -5.06 -2.82 -24.37
CA THR A 134 -4.32 -2.78 -23.10
C THR A 134 -2.82 -2.75 -23.36
N GLY A 135 -2.11 -1.86 -22.67
CA GLY A 135 -0.69 -1.66 -22.86
C GLY A 135 0.00 -1.01 -21.67
N ILE A 136 1.28 -1.34 -21.49
CA ILE A 136 2.17 -0.72 -20.51
C ILE A 136 3.37 -0.18 -21.29
N TYR A 137 3.54 1.14 -21.27
CA TYR A 137 4.61 1.82 -21.99
C TYR A 137 5.59 2.46 -21.00
N TYR A 138 6.87 2.14 -21.16
CA TYR A 138 7.94 2.57 -20.26
C TYR A 138 8.96 3.44 -21.01
N GLN A 139 9.59 4.35 -20.27
CA GLN A 139 10.72 5.14 -20.77
C GLN A 139 12.06 4.55 -20.32
N ASP A 140 12.14 4.09 -19.06
CA ASP A 140 13.32 3.44 -18.50
C ASP A 140 13.33 1.95 -18.83
N GLY A 141 14.42 1.48 -19.47
CA GLY A 141 14.61 0.06 -19.77
C GLY A 141 14.68 -0.82 -18.53
N ALA A 142 15.02 -0.28 -17.35
CA ALA A 142 15.03 -1.02 -16.09
C ALA A 142 13.61 -1.45 -15.65
N ASP A 143 12.58 -0.67 -15.98
CA ASP A 143 11.19 -0.96 -15.61
C ASP A 143 10.65 -2.18 -16.35
N LYS A 144 11.19 -2.48 -17.54
CA LYS A 144 10.76 -3.62 -18.37
C LYS A 144 10.77 -4.93 -17.59
N ALA A 145 11.85 -5.21 -16.82
CA ALA A 145 11.97 -6.45 -16.08
C ALA A 145 10.89 -6.58 -14.98
N VAL A 146 10.57 -5.45 -14.30
CA VAL A 146 9.51 -5.40 -13.29
C VAL A 146 8.15 -5.65 -13.93
N ILE A 147 7.88 -5.02 -15.08
CA ILE A 147 6.63 -5.18 -15.83
C ILE A 147 6.45 -6.64 -16.29
N GLU A 148 7.49 -7.24 -16.89
CA GLU A 148 7.45 -8.62 -17.37
C GLU A 148 7.23 -9.61 -16.23
N GLN A 149 7.86 -9.39 -15.06
CA GLN A 149 7.63 -10.20 -13.87
C GLN A 149 6.19 -10.08 -13.37
N ALA A 150 5.65 -8.86 -13.30
CA ALA A 150 4.26 -8.62 -12.87
C ALA A 150 3.25 -9.29 -13.83
N LEU A 151 3.50 -9.25 -15.14
CA LEU A 151 2.67 -9.95 -16.13
C LEU A 151 2.78 -11.48 -16.03
N ALA A 152 3.98 -12.01 -15.77
CA ALA A 152 4.17 -13.45 -15.54
C ALA A 152 3.36 -13.92 -14.33
N GLN A 153 3.37 -13.15 -13.24
CA GLN A 153 2.54 -13.42 -12.06
C GLN A 153 1.04 -13.31 -12.39
N LEU A 154 0.62 -12.28 -13.12
CA LEU A 154 -0.76 -12.13 -13.55
C LEU A 154 -1.23 -13.32 -14.40
N GLN A 155 -0.40 -13.80 -15.33
CA GLN A 155 -0.72 -14.92 -16.20
C GLN A 155 -1.06 -16.19 -15.41
N THR A 156 -0.47 -16.42 -14.23
CA THR A 156 -0.80 -17.58 -13.39
C THR A 156 -2.27 -17.60 -12.94
N LYS A 157 -2.93 -16.43 -12.90
CA LYS A 157 -4.33 -16.27 -12.50
C LYS A 157 -5.32 -16.50 -13.65
N TYR A 158 -4.85 -16.60 -14.90
CA TYR A 158 -5.68 -16.70 -16.09
C TYR A 158 -5.30 -17.91 -16.95
N LYS A 159 -6.31 -18.69 -17.36
CA LYS A 159 -6.12 -19.76 -18.35
C LYS A 159 -5.92 -19.21 -19.77
N LYS A 160 -6.57 -18.10 -20.08
CA LYS A 160 -6.40 -17.40 -21.36
C LYS A 160 -5.09 -16.60 -21.34
N PRO A 161 -4.42 -16.45 -22.49
CA PRO A 161 -3.22 -15.64 -22.59
C PRO A 161 -3.54 -14.17 -22.29
N VAL A 162 -2.72 -13.56 -21.43
CA VAL A 162 -2.72 -12.12 -21.19
C VAL A 162 -2.31 -11.41 -22.48
N GLN A 163 -3.06 -10.37 -22.86
CA GLN A 163 -2.96 -9.63 -24.12
C GLN A 163 -2.38 -8.21 -23.95
N ILE A 164 -1.95 -7.87 -22.74
CA ILE A 164 -1.36 -6.56 -22.43
C ILE A 164 -0.03 -6.44 -23.17
N GLU A 165 0.09 -5.46 -24.07
CA GLU A 165 1.35 -5.23 -24.77
C GLU A 165 2.36 -4.48 -23.87
N VAL A 166 3.64 -4.79 -24.02
CA VAL A 166 4.73 -4.12 -23.30
C VAL A 166 5.72 -3.58 -24.31
N GLN A 167 5.84 -2.26 -24.41
CA GLN A 167 6.69 -1.60 -25.39
C GLN A 167 7.36 -0.37 -24.79
N PRO A 168 8.54 0.04 -25.28
CA PRO A 168 9.04 1.39 -25.01
C PRO A 168 8.02 2.44 -25.45
N LEU A 169 7.90 3.54 -24.71
CA LEU A 169 7.12 4.69 -25.12
C LEU A 169 7.78 5.35 -26.34
N LYS A 170 7.04 5.46 -27.46
CA LYS A 170 7.52 6.09 -28.70
C LYS A 170 7.12 7.55 -28.77
N ASN A 171 5.84 7.82 -28.55
CA ASN A 171 5.25 9.15 -28.53
C ASN A 171 4.08 9.16 -27.52
N TYR A 172 3.83 10.33 -26.95
CA TYR A 172 2.68 10.57 -26.08
C TYR A 172 2.17 11.99 -26.35
N ILE A 173 0.94 12.08 -26.86
CA ILE A 173 0.27 13.34 -27.15
C ILE A 173 -0.79 13.56 -26.07
N VAL A 174 -0.65 14.63 -25.28
CA VAL A 174 -1.63 15.01 -24.26
C VAL A 174 -2.99 15.23 -24.92
N ALA A 175 -4.04 14.64 -24.35
CA ALA A 175 -5.40 14.80 -24.84
C ALA A 175 -5.91 16.23 -24.58
N GLU A 176 -6.94 16.64 -25.30
CA GLU A 176 -7.56 17.95 -25.17
C GLU A 176 -8.08 18.20 -23.74
N GLU A 177 -8.12 19.46 -23.30
CA GLU A 177 -8.47 19.86 -21.93
C GLU A 177 -9.82 19.33 -21.43
N TYR A 178 -10.78 19.10 -22.34
CA TYR A 178 -12.08 18.57 -21.96
C TYR A 178 -12.04 17.08 -21.56
N HIS A 179 -10.95 16.36 -21.89
CA HIS A 179 -10.72 14.99 -21.47
C HIS A 179 -9.97 14.87 -20.14
N GLN A 180 -9.15 15.86 -19.78
CA GLN A 180 -8.43 15.87 -18.51
C GLN A 180 -9.42 16.00 -17.36
N ASP A 181 -9.24 15.24 -16.29
CA ASP A 181 -10.10 15.26 -15.10
C ASP A 181 -11.60 15.06 -15.43
N TYR A 182 -11.90 14.29 -16.49
CA TYR A 182 -13.25 14.25 -17.06
C TYR A 182 -14.31 13.87 -16.02
N LEU A 183 -14.05 12.88 -15.16
CA LEU A 183 -14.99 12.44 -14.12
C LEU A 183 -15.06 13.38 -12.91
N LYS A 184 -14.06 14.24 -12.68
CA LYS A 184 -14.18 15.33 -11.70
C LYS A 184 -15.09 16.43 -12.24
N LYS A 185 -14.93 16.78 -13.53
CA LYS A 185 -15.74 17.77 -14.25
C LYS A 185 -17.17 17.27 -14.48
N ASN A 186 -17.34 15.96 -14.67
CA ASN A 186 -18.60 15.29 -14.97
C ASN A 186 -18.79 14.06 -14.06
N PRO A 187 -19.24 14.23 -12.79
CA PRO A 187 -19.34 13.12 -11.83
C PRO A 187 -20.23 11.94 -12.25
N ASN A 188 -21.22 12.21 -13.11
CA ASN A 188 -22.11 11.19 -13.69
C ASN A 188 -21.72 10.82 -15.13
N GLY A 189 -20.49 11.15 -15.54
CA GLY A 189 -19.96 10.84 -16.86
C GLY A 189 -19.78 9.34 -17.07
N TYR A 190 -19.57 8.94 -18.32
CA TYR A 190 -19.32 7.54 -18.65
C TYR A 190 -18.07 7.01 -17.97
N CYS A 191 -18.20 5.87 -17.27
CA CYS A 191 -17.09 5.14 -16.71
C CYS A 191 -17.42 3.64 -16.69
N HIS A 192 -16.59 2.82 -17.34
CA HIS A 192 -16.73 1.36 -17.29
C HIS A 192 -15.93 0.73 -16.14
N ILE A 193 -15.10 1.52 -15.46
CA ILE A 193 -14.26 1.11 -14.33
C ILE A 193 -14.97 1.47 -13.03
N ASP A 194 -15.02 0.53 -12.09
CA ASP A 194 -15.36 0.87 -10.70
C ASP A 194 -14.17 1.56 -10.05
N ILE A 195 -14.17 2.90 -10.07
CA ILE A 195 -13.09 3.72 -9.52
C ILE A 195 -12.91 3.54 -8.01
N THR A 196 -13.90 2.99 -7.29
CA THR A 196 -13.81 2.75 -5.84
C THR A 196 -12.88 1.60 -5.49
N LYS A 197 -12.55 0.74 -6.46
CA LYS A 197 -11.53 -0.32 -6.30
C LYS A 197 -10.13 0.20 -5.97
N ALA A 198 -9.86 1.49 -6.19
CA ALA A 198 -8.61 2.12 -5.78
C ALA A 198 -8.49 2.19 -4.27
N ASP A 199 -9.62 2.26 -3.56
CA ASP A 199 -9.64 2.33 -2.10
C ASP A 199 -9.46 0.95 -1.44
N GLU A 200 -9.62 -0.13 -2.19
CA GLU A 200 -9.29 -1.47 -1.76
C GLU A 200 -7.76 -1.64 -1.82
N PRO A 201 -7.08 -1.73 -0.67
CA PRO A 201 -5.63 -1.64 -0.64
C PRO A 201 -4.96 -2.88 -1.25
N VAL A 202 -3.84 -2.65 -1.93
CA VAL A 202 -2.92 -3.73 -2.33
C VAL A 202 -1.94 -3.96 -1.18
N ILE A 203 -2.04 -5.12 -0.54
CA ILE A 203 -1.17 -5.53 0.56
C ILE A 203 -0.25 -6.64 0.04
N ASP A 204 1.04 -6.34 -0.06
CA ASP A 204 2.03 -7.29 -0.54
C ASP A 204 2.50 -8.20 0.60
N GLU A 205 2.31 -9.50 0.45
CA GLU A 205 2.69 -10.50 1.44
C GLU A 205 4.18 -10.45 1.77
N LYS A 206 5.03 -10.07 0.79
CA LYS A 206 6.49 -10.02 0.96
C LYS A 206 6.94 -8.99 1.98
N ASP A 207 6.10 -7.99 2.26
CA ASP A 207 6.38 -6.95 3.25
C ASP A 207 6.18 -7.46 4.70
N TYR A 208 5.57 -8.65 4.86
CA TYR A 208 5.15 -9.20 6.16
C TYR A 208 5.66 -10.63 6.38
N PRO A 209 6.99 -10.89 6.30
CA PRO A 209 7.51 -12.24 6.40
C PRO A 209 7.20 -12.88 7.76
N LYS A 210 6.77 -14.14 7.75
CA LYS A 210 6.52 -14.92 8.97
C LYS A 210 7.81 -15.12 9.77
N PRO A 211 7.89 -14.67 11.05
CA PRO A 211 9.00 -15.00 11.92
C PRO A 211 9.06 -16.50 12.22
N SER A 212 10.25 -16.99 12.56
CA SER A 212 10.43 -18.37 13.01
C SER A 212 9.68 -18.65 14.32
N ASP A 213 9.36 -19.92 14.58
CA ASP A 213 8.69 -20.33 15.83
C ASP A 213 9.44 -19.89 17.09
N ALA A 214 10.79 -19.95 17.05
CA ALA A 214 11.64 -19.51 18.14
C ALA A 214 11.52 -17.99 18.39
N GLU A 215 11.46 -17.18 17.33
CA GLU A 215 11.24 -15.75 17.44
C GLU A 215 9.84 -15.41 17.93
N LEU A 216 8.81 -16.15 17.47
CA LEU A 216 7.44 -15.97 17.92
C LEU A 216 7.29 -16.25 19.42
N LYS A 217 7.94 -17.29 19.96
CA LYS A 217 7.95 -17.59 21.40
C LYS A 217 8.56 -16.48 22.26
N VAL A 218 9.48 -15.69 21.70
CA VAL A 218 10.12 -14.56 22.38
C VAL A 218 9.29 -13.28 22.25
N LYS A 219 8.71 -13.04 21.06
CA LYS A 219 7.97 -11.81 20.74
C LYS A 219 6.56 -11.80 21.33
N LEU A 220 5.88 -12.94 21.35
CA LEU A 220 4.47 -13.05 21.72
C LEU A 220 4.29 -13.36 23.20
N THR A 221 3.19 -12.89 23.77
CA THR A 221 2.75 -13.37 25.09
C THR A 221 2.33 -14.85 25.01
N PRO A 222 2.29 -15.59 26.14
CA PRO A 222 1.84 -16.98 26.14
C PRO A 222 0.44 -17.17 25.54
N LEU A 223 -0.48 -16.22 25.77
CA LEU A 223 -1.82 -16.26 25.19
C LEU A 223 -1.78 -16.02 23.67
N GLN A 224 -1.08 -14.99 23.19
CA GLN A 224 -0.94 -14.72 21.77
C GLN A 224 -0.31 -15.90 21.03
N TYR A 225 0.74 -16.50 21.57
CA TYR A 225 1.36 -17.69 20.98
C TYR A 225 0.38 -18.88 20.96
N SER A 226 -0.31 -19.14 22.07
CA SER A 226 -1.30 -20.23 22.15
C SER A 226 -2.45 -20.05 21.16
N VAL A 227 -2.99 -18.84 21.03
CA VAL A 227 -4.05 -18.53 20.06
C VAL A 227 -3.53 -18.70 18.65
N THR A 228 -2.48 -17.97 18.28
CA THR A 228 -2.01 -17.89 16.88
C THR A 228 -1.38 -19.18 16.36
N GLN A 229 -0.65 -19.93 17.19
CA GLN A 229 0.09 -21.13 16.74
C GLN A 229 -0.62 -22.44 17.11
N ASN A 230 -1.35 -22.47 18.23
CA ASN A 230 -1.98 -23.69 18.75
C ASN A 230 -3.51 -23.69 18.63
N LYS A 231 -4.09 -22.73 17.88
CA LYS A 231 -5.53 -22.61 17.64
C LYS A 231 -6.36 -22.48 18.93
N HIS A 232 -5.78 -21.93 19.98
CA HIS A 232 -6.51 -21.62 21.21
C HIS A 232 -7.52 -20.49 20.95
N THR A 233 -8.55 -20.41 21.79
CA THR A 233 -9.55 -19.34 21.75
C THR A 233 -9.54 -18.63 23.10
N GLU A 234 -9.30 -17.32 23.08
CA GLU A 234 -9.31 -16.49 24.29
C GLU A 234 -10.72 -16.39 24.89
N ARG A 235 -10.80 -15.96 26.16
CA ARG A 235 -12.08 -15.87 26.85
C ARG A 235 -12.93 -14.70 26.34
N SER A 236 -14.20 -14.97 26.07
CA SER A 236 -15.21 -13.96 25.72
C SER A 236 -15.29 -12.84 26.76
N PHE A 237 -15.44 -11.59 26.30
CA PHE A 237 -15.50 -10.34 27.07
C PHE A 237 -14.32 -10.02 27.99
N SER A 238 -13.28 -10.87 28.00
CA SER A 238 -12.07 -10.70 28.81
C SER A 238 -10.85 -10.55 27.90
N ASN A 239 -10.99 -9.69 26.88
CA ASN A 239 -9.97 -9.44 25.88
C ASN A 239 -9.92 -7.94 25.52
N GLU A 240 -8.88 -7.52 24.79
CA GLU A 240 -8.56 -6.10 24.63
C GLU A 240 -9.43 -5.37 23.60
N TYR A 241 -9.95 -6.07 22.58
CA TYR A 241 -10.53 -5.41 21.41
C TYR A 241 -12.01 -5.69 21.17
N TRP A 242 -12.70 -6.47 22.01
CA TRP A 242 -14.13 -6.73 21.81
C TRP A 242 -14.94 -5.42 21.76
N ASP A 243 -14.66 -4.45 22.63
CA ASP A 243 -15.34 -3.15 22.75
C ASP A 243 -14.58 -1.97 22.11
N ASN A 244 -13.43 -2.22 21.47
CA ASN A 244 -12.69 -1.16 20.80
C ASN A 244 -13.38 -0.76 19.48
N PHE A 245 -13.80 0.49 19.34
CA PHE A 245 -14.37 1.05 18.10
C PHE A 245 -13.62 2.31 17.62
N GLN A 246 -12.38 2.51 18.08
CA GLN A 246 -11.56 3.64 17.63
C GLN A 246 -11.19 3.48 16.14
N PRO A 247 -11.06 4.59 15.39
CA PRO A 247 -10.60 4.54 14.01
C PRO A 247 -9.15 4.01 13.90
N GLY A 248 -8.93 3.03 13.03
CA GLY A 248 -7.61 2.43 12.81
C GLY A 248 -7.68 1.11 12.05
N ILE A 249 -6.58 0.35 12.11
CA ILE A 249 -6.49 -0.99 11.53
C ILE A 249 -6.14 -2.02 12.59
N TYR A 250 -6.48 -3.28 12.31
CA TYR A 250 -6.01 -4.43 13.05
C TYR A 250 -5.04 -5.20 12.18
N VAL A 251 -3.83 -5.43 12.68
CA VAL A 251 -2.77 -6.16 12.00
C VAL A 251 -2.58 -7.53 12.66
N ASP A 252 -2.13 -8.53 11.91
CA ASP A 252 -1.69 -9.82 12.46
C ASP A 252 -0.56 -9.58 13.47
N VAL A 253 -0.75 -10.03 14.71
CA VAL A 253 0.23 -9.82 15.78
C VAL A 253 1.57 -10.51 15.50
N THR A 254 1.58 -11.52 14.62
CA THR A 254 2.76 -12.34 14.31
C THR A 254 3.63 -11.73 13.21
N THR A 255 3.02 -11.07 12.23
CA THR A 255 3.72 -10.56 11.02
C THR A 255 3.63 -9.05 10.85
N GLY A 256 2.59 -8.41 11.40
CA GLY A 256 2.23 -7.03 11.09
C GLY A 256 1.38 -6.86 9.83
N GLU A 257 1.01 -7.94 9.13
CA GLU A 257 0.13 -7.84 7.95
C GLU A 257 -1.23 -7.25 8.35
N PRO A 258 -1.71 -6.16 7.70
CA PRO A 258 -3.04 -5.64 7.98
C PRO A 258 -4.13 -6.64 7.58
N VAL A 259 -5.01 -6.96 8.53
CA VAL A 259 -6.05 -7.99 8.34
C VAL A 259 -7.47 -7.43 8.39
N PHE A 260 -7.75 -6.46 9.26
CA PHE A 260 -9.09 -5.86 9.38
C PHE A 260 -9.05 -4.33 9.51
N SER A 261 -10.12 -3.69 9.08
CA SER A 261 -10.35 -2.25 9.24
C SER A 261 -11.34 -1.98 10.36
N SER A 262 -11.18 -0.88 11.10
CA SER A 262 -12.20 -0.42 12.05
C SER A 262 -13.56 -0.15 11.39
N ASN A 263 -13.58 0.22 10.10
CA ASN A 263 -14.80 0.52 9.35
C ASN A 263 -15.69 -0.71 9.14
N ASP A 264 -15.09 -1.90 9.20
CA ASP A 264 -15.78 -3.18 9.06
C ASP A 264 -16.05 -3.86 10.40
N LYS A 265 -15.61 -3.26 11.52
CA LYS A 265 -15.90 -3.76 12.87
C LYS A 265 -17.35 -3.42 13.26
N PHE A 266 -18.01 -4.32 13.99
CA PHE A 266 -19.35 -4.09 14.51
C PHE A 266 -19.57 -4.75 15.88
N GLU A 267 -20.58 -4.27 16.62
CA GLU A 267 -20.99 -4.88 17.88
C GLU A 267 -21.80 -6.15 17.63
N SER A 268 -21.27 -7.30 18.03
CA SER A 268 -21.91 -8.60 17.86
C SER A 268 -22.54 -9.16 19.13
N GLY A 269 -22.12 -8.71 20.31
CA GLY A 269 -22.51 -9.31 21.59
C GLY A 269 -21.95 -10.72 21.83
N CYS A 270 -21.05 -11.24 20.99
CA CYS A 270 -20.41 -12.55 21.20
C CYS A 270 -19.23 -12.49 22.19
N GLY A 271 -18.71 -11.28 22.46
CA GLY A 271 -17.58 -11.02 23.34
C GLY A 271 -16.19 -11.20 22.73
N TRP A 272 -16.09 -11.29 21.41
CA TRP A 272 -14.84 -11.18 20.63
C TRP A 272 -14.99 -10.07 19.58
N PRO A 273 -13.90 -9.39 19.17
CA PRO A 273 -13.96 -8.44 18.08
C PRO A 273 -14.52 -9.10 16.82
N SER A 274 -15.55 -8.46 16.26
CA SER A 274 -16.31 -9.00 15.14
C SER A 274 -16.27 -8.05 13.95
N PHE A 275 -15.93 -8.58 12.78
CA PHE A 275 -15.82 -7.83 11.53
C PHE A 275 -16.73 -8.41 10.45
N THR A 276 -17.17 -7.58 9.50
CA THR A 276 -18.00 -8.01 8.37
C THR A 276 -17.17 -8.60 7.23
N LYS A 277 -15.92 -8.15 7.08
CA LYS A 277 -14.96 -8.61 6.06
C LYS A 277 -13.52 -8.27 6.46
N PRO A 278 -12.51 -8.98 5.90
CA PRO A 278 -11.11 -8.55 5.99
C PRO A 278 -10.87 -7.26 5.21
N ILE A 279 -9.76 -6.56 5.51
CA ILE A 279 -9.38 -5.30 4.86
C ILE A 279 -9.13 -5.46 3.35
N ALA A 280 -8.64 -6.64 2.94
CA ALA A 280 -8.57 -7.10 1.57
C ALA A 280 -8.85 -8.61 1.55
N LYS A 281 -9.37 -9.16 0.44
CA LYS A 281 -9.85 -10.55 0.42
C LYS A 281 -8.71 -11.57 0.60
N GLU A 282 -7.54 -11.22 0.09
CA GLU A 282 -6.36 -12.08 -0.02
C GLU A 282 -5.56 -12.21 1.28
N VAL A 283 -5.71 -11.30 2.25
CA VAL A 283 -4.91 -11.32 3.51
C VAL A 283 -5.36 -12.40 4.50
N VAL A 284 -6.38 -13.18 4.15
CA VAL A 284 -6.84 -14.32 4.94
C VAL A 284 -7.08 -15.55 4.08
N HIS A 285 -6.92 -16.72 4.68
CA HIS A 285 -7.28 -18.01 4.12
C HIS A 285 -8.21 -18.78 5.05
N TYR A 286 -8.94 -19.72 4.48
CA TYR A 286 -10.02 -20.44 5.16
C TYR A 286 -9.71 -21.93 5.23
N GLN A 287 -9.98 -22.54 6.38
CA GLN A 287 -9.85 -23.99 6.58
C GLN A 287 -11.11 -24.55 7.25
N THR A 288 -11.49 -25.76 6.87
CA THR A 288 -12.56 -26.49 7.57
C THR A 288 -12.07 -26.91 8.96
N ASP A 289 -12.81 -26.55 9.99
CA ASP A 289 -12.56 -26.95 11.38
C ASP A 289 -13.73 -27.80 11.90
N ASN A 290 -13.42 -29.06 12.22
CA ASN A 290 -14.37 -30.04 12.76
C ASN A 290 -14.22 -30.25 14.28
N SER A 291 -13.44 -29.40 14.95
CA SER A 291 -13.20 -29.50 16.39
C SER A 291 -14.51 -29.32 17.17
N PHE A 292 -14.59 -29.94 18.35
CA PHE A 292 -15.77 -29.88 19.23
C PHE A 292 -17.06 -30.39 18.59
N ASN A 293 -16.96 -31.27 17.59
CA ASN A 293 -18.11 -31.86 16.88
C ASN A 293 -19.01 -30.82 16.18
N MET A 294 -18.43 -29.69 15.79
CA MET A 294 -19.05 -28.64 15.01
C MET A 294 -18.36 -28.52 13.66
N GLN A 295 -19.07 -28.15 12.61
CA GLN A 295 -18.47 -27.79 11.32
C GLN A 295 -18.37 -26.27 11.24
N ARG A 296 -17.15 -25.75 11.31
CA ARG A 296 -16.86 -24.31 11.27
C ARG A 296 -15.85 -24.00 10.18
N THR A 297 -15.76 -22.72 9.83
CA THR A 297 -14.72 -22.21 8.94
C THR A 297 -13.72 -21.41 9.75
N GLU A 298 -12.52 -21.96 9.94
CA GLU A 298 -11.38 -21.28 10.55
C GLU A 298 -10.85 -20.18 9.61
N VAL A 299 -10.45 -19.06 10.20
CA VAL A 299 -9.81 -17.94 9.51
C VAL A 299 -8.35 -17.86 9.94
N LEU A 300 -7.45 -17.87 8.97
CA LEU A 300 -6.00 -17.78 9.15
C LEU A 300 -5.48 -16.53 8.44
N SER A 301 -4.51 -15.84 9.02
CA SER A 301 -3.77 -14.77 8.31
C SER A 301 -3.01 -15.37 7.13
N ARG A 302 -2.92 -14.66 6.00
CA ARG A 302 -2.18 -15.15 4.82
C ARG A 302 -0.69 -15.31 5.14
N ALA A 303 -0.01 -14.22 5.52
CA ALA A 303 1.45 -14.22 5.62
C ALA A 303 1.95 -15.09 6.79
N GLY A 304 1.30 -14.98 7.96
CA GLY A 304 1.69 -15.72 9.16
C GLY A 304 1.15 -17.15 9.24
N ASN A 305 0.15 -17.52 8.45
CA ASN A 305 -0.69 -18.70 8.67
C ASN A 305 -1.09 -18.86 10.16
N ALA A 306 -1.36 -17.74 10.84
CA ALA A 306 -1.71 -17.68 12.24
C ALA A 306 -3.21 -17.85 12.41
N HIS A 307 -3.63 -18.63 13.40
CA HIS A 307 -5.04 -18.76 13.75
C HIS A 307 -5.58 -17.42 14.25
N LEU A 308 -6.56 -16.88 13.52
CA LEU A 308 -7.22 -15.63 13.89
C LEU A 308 -8.51 -15.91 14.67
N GLY A 309 -9.32 -16.86 14.19
CA GLY A 309 -10.61 -17.22 14.76
C GLY A 309 -11.48 -17.96 13.74
N HIS A 310 -12.76 -17.62 13.66
CA HIS A 310 -13.73 -18.29 12.78
C HIS A 310 -14.64 -17.29 12.07
N VAL A 311 -15.18 -17.69 10.93
CA VAL A 311 -16.21 -16.92 10.19
C VAL A 311 -17.54 -17.67 10.20
N PHE A 312 -18.62 -16.92 10.42
CA PHE A 312 -20.00 -17.38 10.50
C PHE A 312 -20.89 -16.59 9.53
N ASP A 313 -22.06 -17.13 9.19
CA ASP A 313 -23.08 -16.55 8.29
C ASP A 313 -24.22 -15.84 9.04
N ASP A 314 -23.99 -15.50 10.31
CA ASP A 314 -24.91 -14.83 11.23
C ASP A 314 -24.63 -13.31 11.39
N GLY A 315 -23.86 -12.73 10.47
CA GLY A 315 -23.50 -11.31 10.48
C GLY A 315 -24.60 -10.37 9.94
N PRO A 316 -24.36 -9.05 9.96
CA PRO A 316 -25.29 -8.05 9.44
C PRO A 316 -25.58 -8.27 7.96
N LYS A 317 -26.84 -8.55 7.61
CA LYS A 317 -27.27 -8.89 6.23
C LYS A 317 -27.01 -7.76 5.23
N ASP A 318 -27.15 -6.51 5.67
CA ASP A 318 -26.88 -5.31 4.89
C ASP A 318 -25.39 -5.11 4.58
N LYS A 319 -24.50 -5.82 5.28
CA LYS A 319 -23.04 -5.77 5.11
C LYS A 319 -22.43 -7.08 4.61
N GLY A 320 -23.26 -7.94 4.00
CA GLY A 320 -22.82 -9.21 3.39
C GLY A 320 -23.12 -10.46 4.22
N GLY A 321 -23.66 -10.32 5.43
CA GLY A 321 -24.13 -11.43 6.26
C GLY A 321 -23.04 -12.27 6.93
N LEU A 322 -21.76 -11.92 6.77
CA LEU A 322 -20.65 -12.63 7.40
C LEU A 322 -20.24 -11.97 8.72
N ARG A 323 -19.84 -12.80 9.67
CA ARG A 323 -19.24 -12.39 10.94
C ARG A 323 -17.90 -13.09 11.13
N TYR A 324 -16.82 -12.34 11.01
CA TYR A 324 -15.46 -12.75 11.34
C TYR A 324 -15.26 -12.54 12.84
N CYS A 325 -15.33 -13.62 13.62
CA CYS A 325 -15.17 -13.64 15.06
C CYS A 325 -13.71 -13.92 15.39
N ILE A 326 -12.96 -12.89 15.75
CA ILE A 326 -11.49 -12.92 15.82
C ILE A 326 -11.03 -12.83 17.27
N ASN A 327 -9.96 -13.54 17.63
CA ASN A 327 -9.33 -13.37 18.93
C ASN A 327 -8.55 -12.04 18.95
N SER A 328 -8.72 -11.20 19.97
CA SER A 328 -7.87 -10.04 20.19
C SER A 328 -6.39 -10.44 20.29
N ALA A 329 -6.10 -11.58 20.93
CA ALA A 329 -4.74 -12.10 21.03
C ALA A 329 -4.10 -12.55 19.70
N SER A 330 -4.80 -12.54 18.58
CA SER A 330 -4.21 -12.80 17.25
C SER A 330 -3.97 -11.53 16.43
N ILE A 331 -4.44 -10.38 16.92
CA ILE A 331 -4.34 -9.10 16.23
C ILE A 331 -3.75 -8.03 17.12
N LYS A 332 -3.28 -6.94 16.52
CA LYS A 332 -2.84 -5.73 17.21
C LYS A 332 -3.54 -4.53 16.58
N PHE A 333 -4.14 -3.68 17.40
CA PHE A 333 -4.76 -2.45 16.92
C PHE A 333 -3.70 -1.36 16.71
N ILE A 334 -3.76 -0.68 15.56
CA ILE A 334 -2.96 0.50 15.22
C ILE A 334 -3.93 1.68 15.03
N PRO A 335 -3.97 2.65 15.97
CA PRO A 335 -4.83 3.82 15.86
C PRO A 335 -4.53 4.65 14.61
N LEU A 336 -5.55 5.27 14.03
CA LEU A 336 -5.42 6.12 12.83
C LEU A 336 -4.32 7.18 12.95
N ALA A 337 -4.17 7.79 14.14
CA ALA A 337 -3.15 8.80 14.41
C ALA A 337 -1.71 8.26 14.39
N GLU A 338 -1.52 6.94 14.54
CA GLU A 338 -0.22 6.29 14.60
C GLU A 338 0.13 5.54 13.30
N MET A 339 -0.84 5.32 12.42
CA MET A 339 -0.67 4.52 11.20
C MET A 339 0.50 5.00 10.32
N GLU A 340 0.63 6.31 10.11
CA GLU A 340 1.74 6.89 9.31
C GLU A 340 3.09 6.50 9.89
N LYS A 341 3.29 6.76 11.20
CA LYS A 341 4.53 6.48 11.91
C LYS A 341 4.82 4.98 11.99
N ALA A 342 3.78 4.15 12.02
CA ALA A 342 3.88 2.70 12.06
C ALA A 342 4.10 2.06 10.68
N GLY A 343 4.18 2.84 9.59
CA GLY A 343 4.43 2.34 8.24
C GLY A 343 3.17 1.96 7.46
N TYR A 344 1.98 2.26 7.99
CA TYR A 344 0.68 1.98 7.37
C TYR A 344 0.02 3.23 6.77
N GLY A 345 0.81 4.25 6.43
CA GLY A 345 0.33 5.52 5.83
C GLY A 345 -0.52 5.31 4.58
N TYR A 346 -0.15 4.32 3.77
CA TYR A 346 -0.86 3.93 2.54
C TYR A 346 -2.30 3.43 2.77
N LEU A 347 -2.69 3.12 4.02
CA LEU A 347 -4.04 2.70 4.39
C LEU A 347 -4.87 3.83 5.01
N ILE A 348 -4.30 5.00 5.31
CA ILE A 348 -5.00 6.05 6.06
C ILE A 348 -6.28 6.51 5.36
N GLN A 349 -6.25 6.64 4.03
CA GLN A 349 -7.41 7.12 3.26
C GLN A 349 -8.56 6.12 3.26
N SER A 350 -8.29 4.81 3.34
CA SER A 350 -9.36 3.81 3.41
C SER A 350 -10.06 3.78 4.78
N ILE A 351 -9.39 4.30 5.82
CA ILE A 351 -9.95 4.41 7.18
C ILE A 351 -10.74 5.69 7.39
N LYS A 352 -10.34 6.82 6.81
CA LYS A 352 -11.00 8.14 6.96
C LYS A 352 -12.37 8.28 6.28
N LYS A 353 -12.90 7.21 5.70
CA LYS A 353 -14.11 7.20 4.88
C LYS A 353 -15.38 7.61 5.61
#